data_AF-A0A165P3Z4-F1
#
_entry.id   AF-A0A165P3Z4-F1
#
_cell.length_a   1.000
_cell.length_b   1.000
_cell.length_c   1.000
_cell.angle_alpha   90.00
_cell.angle_beta   90.00
_cell.angle_gamma   90.00
#
_symmetry.space_group_name_H-M   'P 1'
#
loop_
_entity.id
_entity.type
_entity.pdbx_description
1 polymer ?
#
loop_
_entity_poly.entity_id
_entity_poly.type
_entity_poly.pdbx_seq_one_letter_code
_entity_poly.pdbx_strand_id
1 'polypeptide(L)'
;MERTARCAKDAAYDDATPWRQPPDLEIFDAPGARLDGITQKTAHTAIRLARASKTPARRRTEENIAKIKAAVRVQNERTPTEDQIWTATKAKLLARNVRNFIWKGIHGGHKIGSYFAHMPAPWCDYAKCPLCGTSEDLQHILFECTSPEATSIWQIAAAFMEPRIEQWPDLSVGAIMGCALLEFRDEEGRTDDGLTRVMRIVISESAFLIWKIRCERRIEHEDDQEKAPTVDEITGRWHATINARISHDRHLTNKRRYKRKALDEDLVLETWEDLLEKPEGLPRNWIRHPGVLVGRGTTRPRGRER
;
A
#
# COMPACT_ATOMS: atom_id res chain seq x y z
N MET A 1 -26.79 15.05 -29.41
CA MET A 1 -25.70 14.50 -28.56
C MET A 1 -26.10 14.41 -27.10
N GLU A 2 -26.65 15.45 -26.47
CA GLU A 2 -27.09 15.40 -25.05
C GLU A 2 -28.19 14.39 -24.76
N ARG A 3 -29.19 14.25 -25.66
CA ARG A 3 -30.28 13.28 -25.49
C ARG A 3 -29.78 11.84 -25.50
N THR A 4 -28.86 11.51 -26.41
CA THR A 4 -28.27 10.18 -26.56
C THR A 4 -27.35 9.82 -25.38
N ALA A 5 -26.57 10.79 -24.91
CA ALA A 5 -25.73 10.63 -23.73
C ALA A 5 -26.57 10.47 -22.44
N ARG A 6 -27.73 11.15 -22.36
CA ARG A 6 -28.68 10.99 -21.26
C ARG A 6 -29.33 9.61 -21.28
N CYS A 7 -29.83 9.14 -22.42
CA CYS A 7 -30.39 7.78 -22.55
C CYS A 7 -29.38 6.67 -22.22
N ALA A 8 -28.11 6.81 -22.62
CA ALA A 8 -27.06 5.85 -22.26
C ALA A 8 -26.71 5.87 -20.77
N LYS A 9 -26.89 7.02 -20.12
CA LYS A 9 -26.70 7.19 -18.68
C LYS A 9 -27.89 6.60 -17.91
N ASP A 10 -29.11 6.83 -18.38
CA ASP A 10 -30.34 6.31 -17.78
C ASP A 10 -30.38 4.77 -17.89
N ALA A 11 -30.04 4.21 -19.06
CA ALA A 11 -29.93 2.75 -19.26
C ALA A 11 -28.82 2.08 -18.43
N ALA A 12 -27.84 2.84 -17.95
CA ALA A 12 -26.76 2.35 -17.09
C ALA A 12 -27.07 2.49 -15.59
N TYR A 13 -28.09 3.26 -15.22
CA TYR A 13 -28.50 3.52 -13.83
C TYR A 13 -29.81 2.81 -13.45
N ASP A 14 -30.58 2.29 -14.41
CA ASP A 14 -31.86 1.63 -14.15
C ASP A 14 -31.67 0.17 -13.72
N ASP A 15 -31.32 0.00 -12.44
CA ASP A 15 -30.91 -1.25 -11.80
C ASP A 15 -32.08 -2.22 -11.47
N ALA A 16 -33.22 -2.15 -12.19
CA ALA A 16 -34.40 -2.92 -11.79
C ALA A 16 -35.28 -3.50 -12.92
N THR A 17 -34.92 -3.38 -14.20
CA THR A 17 -35.70 -4.07 -15.23
C THR A 17 -34.77 -4.62 -16.32
N PRO A 18 -34.69 -5.95 -16.53
CA PRO A 18 -33.97 -6.48 -17.68
C PRO A 18 -34.65 -5.91 -18.92
N TRP A 19 -33.91 -5.08 -19.67
CA TRP A 19 -34.35 -4.56 -20.95
C TRP A 19 -34.72 -5.76 -21.83
N ARG A 20 -36.03 -5.96 -22.05
CA ARG A 20 -36.53 -6.96 -23.00
C ARG A 20 -36.43 -6.34 -24.38
N GLN A 21 -35.65 -6.95 -25.27
CA GLN A 21 -35.65 -6.59 -26.68
C GLN A 21 -37.09 -6.63 -27.20
N PRO A 22 -37.57 -5.55 -27.86
CA PRO A 22 -38.73 -5.65 -28.73
C PRO A 22 -38.48 -6.80 -29.74
N PRO A 23 -39.48 -7.66 -30.03
CA PRO A 23 -39.32 -8.82 -30.91
C PRO A 23 -38.87 -8.48 -32.34
N ASP A 24 -38.95 -7.20 -32.69
CA ASP A 24 -38.73 -6.57 -33.99
C ASP A 24 -37.44 -5.75 -34.07
N LEU A 25 -36.61 -5.73 -33.02
CA LEU A 25 -35.32 -5.03 -33.06
C LEU A 25 -34.21 -5.95 -33.61
N GLU A 26 -33.77 -5.72 -34.83
CA GLU A 26 -32.59 -6.42 -35.36
C GLU A 26 -31.36 -6.15 -34.46
N ILE A 27 -30.42 -7.09 -34.37
CA ILE A 27 -29.23 -6.98 -33.49
C ILE A 27 -28.45 -5.67 -33.74
N PHE A 28 -28.53 -5.12 -34.96
CA PHE A 28 -27.89 -3.86 -35.37
C PHE A 28 -28.65 -2.60 -34.92
N ASP A 29 -29.94 -2.70 -34.60
CA ASP A 29 -30.78 -1.60 -34.12
C ASP A 29 -30.79 -1.49 -32.59
N ALA A 30 -30.12 -2.42 -31.89
CA ALA A 30 -29.89 -2.34 -30.46
C ALA A 30 -29.10 -1.06 -30.11
N PRO A 31 -29.54 -0.27 -29.11
CA PRO A 31 -28.86 0.97 -28.74
C PRO A 31 -27.40 0.69 -28.34
N GLY A 32 -26.47 1.08 -29.20
CA GLY A 32 -25.02 0.91 -29.04
C GLY A 32 -24.28 2.25 -29.06
N ALA A 33 -22.98 2.22 -28.76
CA ALA A 33 -22.14 3.40 -28.92
C ALA A 33 -21.87 3.64 -30.42
N ARG A 34 -22.23 4.82 -30.93
CA ARG A 34 -21.92 5.23 -32.31
C ARG A 34 -20.40 5.23 -32.51
N LEU A 35 -19.91 4.50 -33.53
CA LEU A 35 -18.48 4.40 -33.83
C LEU A 35 -17.92 5.68 -34.46
N ASP A 36 -18.76 6.44 -35.15
CA ASP A 36 -18.39 7.73 -35.72
C ASP A 36 -18.07 8.75 -34.60
N GLY A 37 -16.82 9.22 -34.58
CA GLY A 37 -16.27 10.12 -33.56
C GLY A 37 -15.95 9.47 -32.21
N ILE A 38 -16.02 8.13 -32.09
CA ILE A 38 -15.66 7.46 -30.83
C ILE A 38 -14.16 7.56 -30.57
N THR A 39 -13.78 7.92 -29.36
CA THR A 39 -12.37 7.85 -28.93
C THR A 39 -12.10 6.51 -28.26
N GLN A 40 -10.84 6.05 -28.29
CA GLN A 40 -10.42 4.87 -27.55
C GLN A 40 -10.78 4.98 -26.05
N LYS A 41 -10.69 6.19 -25.46
CA LYS A 41 -11.08 6.45 -24.08
C LYS A 41 -12.57 6.20 -23.85
N THR A 42 -13.42 6.66 -24.76
CA THR A 42 -14.89 6.46 -24.69
C THR A 42 -15.22 4.98 -24.85
N ALA A 43 -14.66 4.31 -25.87
CA ALA A 43 -14.85 2.89 -26.12
C ALA A 43 -14.40 2.03 -24.93
N HIS A 44 -13.20 2.28 -24.40
CA HIS A 44 -12.68 1.56 -23.25
C HIS A 44 -13.52 1.77 -21.98
N THR A 45 -13.98 3.01 -21.74
CA THR A 45 -14.88 3.30 -20.62
C THR A 45 -16.19 2.53 -20.73
N ALA A 46 -16.80 2.52 -21.91
CA ALA A 46 -18.05 1.81 -22.16
C ALA A 46 -17.89 0.29 -21.95
N ILE A 47 -16.84 -0.31 -22.51
CA ILE A 47 -16.52 -1.74 -22.30
C ILE A 47 -16.33 -2.05 -20.83
N ARG A 48 -15.60 -1.18 -20.10
CA ARG A 48 -15.35 -1.37 -18.67
C ARG A 48 -16.64 -1.33 -17.86
N LEU A 49 -17.54 -0.39 -18.12
CA LEU A 49 -18.83 -0.28 -17.44
C LEU A 49 -19.72 -1.49 -17.74
N ALA A 50 -19.83 -1.89 -19.01
CA ALA A 50 -20.60 -3.06 -19.42
C ALA A 50 -20.07 -4.37 -18.84
N ARG A 51 -18.75 -4.49 -18.65
CA ARG A 51 -18.15 -5.64 -17.96
C ARG A 51 -18.37 -5.57 -16.45
N ALA A 52 -18.29 -4.39 -15.86
CA ALA A 52 -18.49 -4.20 -14.42
C ALA A 52 -19.90 -4.62 -13.99
N SER A 53 -20.94 -4.25 -14.74
CA SER A 53 -22.33 -4.62 -14.42
C SER A 53 -22.58 -6.14 -14.47
N LYS A 54 -21.78 -6.88 -15.23
CA LYS A 54 -21.87 -8.35 -15.35
C LYS A 54 -20.89 -9.09 -14.44
N THR A 55 -19.97 -8.39 -13.79
CA THR A 55 -18.95 -9.03 -12.96
C THR A 55 -19.51 -9.18 -11.55
N PRO A 56 -19.71 -10.41 -11.05
CA PRO A 56 -20.21 -10.60 -9.69
C PRO A 56 -19.20 -10.05 -8.68
N ALA A 57 -19.73 -9.51 -7.58
CA ALA A 57 -18.90 -9.10 -6.48
C ALA A 57 -18.13 -10.30 -5.91
N ARG A 58 -16.86 -10.07 -5.58
CA ARG A 58 -15.98 -11.13 -5.06
C ARG A 58 -16.02 -11.08 -3.55
N ARG A 59 -16.59 -12.11 -2.92
CA ARG A 59 -16.70 -12.24 -1.45
C ARG A 59 -15.44 -11.79 -0.69
N ARG A 60 -14.25 -12.30 -1.06
CA ARG A 60 -12.99 -11.92 -0.40
C ARG A 60 -12.65 -10.44 -0.52
N THR A 61 -12.96 -9.83 -1.67
CA THR A 61 -12.75 -8.39 -1.88
C THR A 61 -13.68 -7.58 -0.99
N GLU A 62 -14.95 -7.98 -0.86
CA GLU A 62 -15.92 -7.32 0.02
C GLU A 62 -15.52 -7.44 1.50
N GLU A 63 -15.11 -8.64 1.93
CA GLU A 63 -14.61 -8.88 3.30
C GLU A 63 -13.39 -8.00 3.61
N ASN A 64 -12.44 -7.90 2.67
CA ASN A 64 -11.26 -7.06 2.84
C ASN A 64 -11.61 -5.57 2.81
N ILE A 65 -12.55 -5.13 1.98
CA ILE A 65 -13.08 -3.76 2.00
C ILE A 65 -13.70 -3.45 3.37
N ALA A 66 -14.47 -4.37 3.95
CA ALA A 66 -15.06 -4.21 5.27
C ALA A 66 -13.97 -4.07 6.35
N LYS A 67 -12.92 -4.90 6.30
CA LYS A 67 -11.75 -4.78 7.19
C LYS A 67 -11.06 -3.41 7.07
N ILE A 68 -10.88 -2.91 5.84
CA ILE A 68 -10.30 -1.58 5.60
C ILE A 68 -11.19 -0.48 6.19
N LYS A 69 -12.50 -0.53 5.91
CA LYS A 69 -13.47 0.43 6.45
C LYS A 69 -13.43 0.46 7.98
N ALA A 70 -13.38 -0.70 8.63
CA ALA A 70 -13.28 -0.81 10.08
C ALA A 70 -11.96 -0.21 10.60
N ALA A 71 -10.82 -0.60 10.03
CA ALA A 71 -9.50 -0.12 10.47
C ALA A 71 -9.33 1.40 10.28
N VAL A 72 -9.73 1.94 9.13
CA VAL A 72 -9.67 3.39 8.86
C VAL A 72 -10.64 4.15 9.75
N ARG A 73 -11.82 3.59 10.07
CA ARG A 73 -12.75 4.21 11.03
C ARG A 73 -12.14 4.29 12.43
N VAL A 74 -11.44 3.26 12.88
CA VAL A 74 -10.76 3.27 14.18
C VAL A 74 -9.70 4.36 14.23
N GLN A 75 -8.90 4.52 13.17
CA GLN A 75 -7.83 5.52 13.13
C GLN A 75 -8.34 6.96 12.90
N ASN A 76 -9.24 7.16 11.93
CA ASN A 76 -9.62 8.48 11.44
C ASN A 76 -10.95 8.98 12.04
N GLU A 77 -11.64 8.16 12.81
CA GLU A 77 -13.03 8.36 13.30
C GLU A 77 -14.07 8.49 12.17
N ARG A 78 -13.67 8.20 10.93
CA ARG A 78 -14.49 8.33 9.72
C ARG A 78 -14.35 7.09 8.86
N THR A 79 -15.48 6.62 8.35
CA THR A 79 -15.50 5.45 7.46
C THR A 79 -15.27 5.91 6.01
N PRO A 80 -14.25 5.38 5.31
CA PRO A 80 -14.02 5.72 3.92
C PRO A 80 -15.05 5.05 3.00
N THR A 81 -15.32 5.69 1.87
CA THR A 81 -16.06 5.07 0.75
C THR A 81 -15.17 4.08 0.01
N GLU A 82 -15.77 3.17 -0.76
CA GLU A 82 -14.99 2.23 -1.58
C GLU A 82 -14.19 2.94 -2.67
N ASP A 83 -14.74 4.02 -3.24
CA ASP A 83 -14.02 4.83 -4.21
C ASP A 83 -12.78 5.49 -3.59
N GLN A 84 -12.87 5.97 -2.34
CA GLN A 84 -11.72 6.47 -1.60
C GLN A 84 -10.66 5.38 -1.39
N ILE A 85 -11.07 4.17 -1.00
CA ILE A 85 -10.17 3.01 -0.85
C ILE A 85 -9.43 2.73 -2.16
N TRP A 86 -10.16 2.56 -3.26
CA TRP A 86 -9.57 2.23 -4.56
C TRP A 86 -8.70 3.36 -5.11
N THR A 87 -9.08 4.62 -4.88
CA THR A 87 -8.28 5.79 -5.26
C THR A 87 -6.99 5.85 -4.44
N ALA A 88 -7.05 5.58 -3.14
CA ALA A 88 -5.90 5.60 -2.25
C ALA A 88 -4.84 4.53 -2.59
N THR A 89 -5.23 3.38 -3.15
CA THR A 89 -4.26 2.38 -3.64
C THR A 89 -3.30 2.94 -4.70
N LYS A 90 -3.65 4.05 -5.35
CA LYS A 90 -2.84 4.73 -6.37
C LYS A 90 -2.05 5.92 -5.83
N ALA A 91 -2.06 6.15 -4.51
CA ALA A 91 -1.40 7.27 -3.87
C ALA A 91 0.07 7.37 -4.28
N LYS A 92 0.50 8.58 -4.66
CA LYS A 92 1.84 8.84 -5.22
C LYS A 92 2.95 8.45 -4.25
N LEU A 93 2.71 8.56 -2.94
CA LEU A 93 3.66 8.20 -1.89
C LEU A 93 3.95 6.69 -1.84
N LEU A 94 3.05 5.82 -2.31
CA LEU A 94 3.30 4.38 -2.29
C LEU A 94 4.19 3.98 -3.46
N ALA A 95 5.22 3.17 -3.21
CA ALA A 95 6.03 2.58 -4.27
C ALA A 95 5.19 1.63 -5.13
N ARG A 96 5.53 1.46 -6.42
CA ARG A 96 4.73 0.62 -7.35
C ARG A 96 4.53 -0.80 -6.82
N ASN A 97 5.56 -1.40 -6.25
CA ASN A 97 5.51 -2.77 -5.74
C ASN A 97 4.63 -2.87 -4.48
N VAL A 98 4.66 -1.85 -3.62
CA VAL A 98 3.78 -1.73 -2.44
C VAL A 98 2.32 -1.59 -2.87
N ARG A 99 2.02 -0.78 -3.90
CA ARG A 99 0.67 -0.68 -4.46
C ARG A 99 0.18 -2.03 -4.99
N ASN A 100 1.03 -2.76 -5.71
CA ASN A 100 0.70 -4.10 -6.20
C ASN A 100 0.45 -5.08 -5.05
N PHE A 101 1.26 -5.01 -3.99
CA PHE A 101 1.09 -5.82 -2.79
C PHE A 101 -0.24 -5.54 -2.10
N ILE A 102 -0.57 -4.27 -1.87
CA ILE A 102 -1.84 -3.84 -1.28
C ILE A 102 -3.01 -4.26 -2.17
N TRP A 103 -2.96 -3.97 -3.47
CA TRP A 103 -4.03 -4.31 -4.41
C TRP A 103 -4.31 -5.82 -4.45
N LYS A 104 -3.26 -6.65 -4.47
CA LYS A 104 -3.40 -8.11 -4.34
C LYS A 104 -3.96 -8.51 -2.97
N GLY A 105 -3.56 -7.83 -1.90
CA GLY A 105 -4.11 -8.02 -0.56
C GLY A 105 -5.62 -7.81 -0.55
N ILE A 106 -6.10 -6.67 -1.06
CA ILE A 106 -7.53 -6.33 -1.13
C ILE A 106 -8.30 -7.41 -1.90
N HIS A 107 -7.76 -7.86 -3.03
CA HIS A 107 -8.40 -8.91 -3.83
C HIS A 107 -8.25 -10.33 -3.29
N GLY A 108 -7.48 -10.55 -2.22
CA GLY A 108 -7.13 -11.89 -1.75
C GLY A 108 -6.34 -12.71 -2.79
N GLY A 109 -5.54 -12.01 -3.61
CA GLY A 109 -4.79 -12.57 -4.74
C GLY A 109 -3.36 -13.00 -4.41
N HIS A 110 -2.95 -12.94 -3.15
CA HIS A 110 -1.70 -13.54 -2.68
C HIS A 110 -1.85 -15.06 -2.60
N LYS A 111 -0.85 -15.80 -3.10
CA LYS A 111 -0.84 -17.26 -3.02
C LYS A 111 -0.34 -17.67 -1.63
N ILE A 112 -1.26 -17.78 -0.68
CA ILE A 112 -1.01 -18.13 0.73
C ILE A 112 -2.21 -18.88 1.32
N GLY A 113 -1.98 -19.65 2.38
CA GLY A 113 -3.02 -20.19 3.24
C GLY A 113 -4.07 -21.00 2.46
N SER A 114 -5.32 -20.54 2.53
CA SER A 114 -6.47 -21.14 1.84
C SER A 114 -6.30 -21.37 0.33
N TYR A 115 -5.39 -20.63 -0.35
CA TYR A 115 -5.06 -20.89 -1.75
C TYR A 115 -4.45 -22.30 -1.92
N PHE A 116 -3.56 -22.69 -1.02
CA PHE A 116 -2.85 -23.97 -1.04
C PHE A 116 -3.60 -25.10 -0.34
N ALA A 117 -4.52 -24.79 0.57
CA ALA A 117 -5.16 -25.77 1.46
C ALA A 117 -5.83 -26.97 0.75
N HIS A 118 -6.31 -26.80 -0.48
CA HIS A 118 -7.00 -27.85 -1.25
C HIS A 118 -6.15 -28.40 -2.41
N MET A 119 -4.88 -28.04 -2.49
CA MET A 119 -3.96 -28.54 -3.52
C MET A 119 -3.38 -29.91 -3.11
N PRO A 120 -2.96 -30.76 -4.06
CA PRO A 120 -2.24 -31.98 -3.73
C PRO A 120 -0.82 -31.68 -3.19
N ALA A 121 -0.23 -32.67 -2.52
CA ALA A 121 1.16 -32.59 -2.08
C ALA A 121 2.12 -32.38 -3.28
N PRO A 122 3.20 -31.59 -3.12
CA PRO A 122 3.65 -30.94 -1.87
C PRO A 122 3.00 -29.56 -1.61
N TRP A 123 2.08 -29.09 -2.45
CA TRP A 123 1.58 -27.71 -2.38
C TRP A 123 0.69 -27.42 -1.17
N CYS A 124 -0.03 -28.42 -0.66
CA CYS A 124 -0.85 -28.27 0.55
C CYS A 124 -0.04 -27.80 1.78
N ASP A 125 1.26 -28.11 1.83
CA ASP A 125 2.10 -27.79 2.99
C ASP A 125 2.29 -26.28 3.14
N TYR A 126 2.18 -25.51 2.05
CA TYR A 126 2.21 -24.05 2.04
C TYR A 126 0.94 -23.39 2.59
N ALA A 127 -0.07 -24.15 2.98
CA ALA A 127 -1.29 -23.61 3.58
C ALA A 127 -1.10 -23.19 5.05
N LYS A 128 -0.15 -23.82 5.75
CA LYS A 128 0.14 -23.53 7.15
C LYS A 128 1.54 -22.96 7.30
N CYS A 129 1.69 -22.09 8.28
CA CYS A 129 2.99 -21.57 8.66
C CYS A 129 3.78 -22.68 9.37
N PRO A 130 5.00 -23.01 8.91
CA PRO A 130 5.80 -24.08 9.52
C PRO A 130 6.32 -23.72 10.92
N LEU A 131 6.39 -22.43 11.25
CA LEU A 131 6.91 -21.96 12.54
C LEU A 131 5.91 -22.12 13.70
N CYS A 132 4.61 -22.02 13.41
CA CYS A 132 3.58 -22.02 14.45
C CYS A 132 2.37 -22.92 14.16
N GLY A 133 2.28 -23.52 12.96
CA GLY A 133 1.21 -24.44 12.57
C GLY A 133 -0.13 -23.80 12.21
N THR A 134 -0.29 -22.48 12.35
CA THR A 134 -1.52 -21.74 12.01
C THR A 134 -1.68 -21.58 10.50
N SER A 135 -2.94 -21.40 10.04
CA SER A 135 -3.22 -21.04 8.65
C SER A 135 -2.45 -19.77 8.25
N GLU A 136 -1.70 -19.83 7.17
CA GLU A 136 -0.84 -18.74 6.76
C GLU A 136 -1.61 -17.73 5.90
N ASP A 137 -2.28 -16.77 6.53
CA ASP A 137 -2.90 -15.63 5.84
C ASP A 137 -2.12 -14.33 6.05
N LEU A 138 -2.61 -13.23 5.47
CA LEU A 138 -1.90 -11.95 5.52
C LEU A 138 -1.94 -11.30 6.91
N GLN A 139 -2.99 -11.57 7.72
CA GLN A 139 -3.03 -11.11 9.11
C GLN A 139 -1.97 -11.86 9.91
N HIS A 140 -1.90 -13.18 9.73
CA HIS A 140 -0.91 -14.02 10.37
C HIS A 140 0.53 -13.60 10.01
N ILE A 141 0.85 -13.52 8.71
CA ILE A 141 2.19 -13.17 8.22
C ILE A 141 2.65 -11.81 8.78
N LEU A 142 1.75 -10.83 8.82
CA LEU A 142 2.14 -9.48 9.19
C LEU A 142 2.16 -9.26 10.71
N PHE A 143 1.29 -9.89 11.49
CA PHE A 143 1.09 -9.48 12.90
C PHE A 143 1.11 -10.61 13.92
N GLU A 144 0.67 -11.82 13.56
CA GLU A 144 0.48 -12.91 14.55
C GLU A 144 1.62 -13.92 14.54
N CYS A 145 2.43 -13.95 13.48
CA CYS A 145 3.54 -14.87 13.35
C CYS A 145 4.71 -14.47 14.26
N THR A 146 5.32 -15.46 14.91
CA THR A 146 6.55 -15.31 15.72
C THR A 146 7.83 -15.27 14.89
N SER A 147 7.71 -15.14 13.56
CA SER A 147 8.86 -15.05 12.66
C SER A 147 9.74 -13.85 12.99
N PRO A 148 11.08 -13.95 12.84
CA PRO A 148 12.00 -12.84 13.09
C PRO A 148 11.69 -11.61 12.24
N GLU A 149 11.25 -11.79 10.99
CA GLU A 149 10.93 -10.69 10.10
C GLU A 149 9.73 -9.87 10.56
N ALA A 150 8.63 -10.51 10.97
CA ALA A 150 7.43 -9.81 11.42
C ALA A 150 7.67 -9.05 12.73
N THR A 151 8.29 -9.74 13.69
CA THR A 151 8.56 -9.18 15.03
C THR A 151 9.58 -8.04 14.99
N SER A 152 10.74 -8.26 14.37
CA SER A 152 11.82 -7.26 14.33
C SER A 152 11.42 -6.02 13.54
N ILE A 153 10.75 -6.17 12.39
CA ILE A 153 10.42 -5.01 11.54
C ILE A 153 9.43 -4.08 12.24
N TRP A 154 8.41 -4.60 12.92
CA TRP A 154 7.48 -3.73 13.65
C TRP A 154 8.13 -3.06 14.85
N GLN A 155 9.01 -3.76 15.58
CA GLN A 155 9.79 -3.16 16.66
C GLN A 155 10.67 -2.02 16.15
N ILE A 156 11.38 -2.23 15.04
CA ILE A 156 12.23 -1.20 14.42
C ILE A 156 11.39 -0.02 13.93
N ALA A 157 10.24 -0.28 13.29
CA ALA A 157 9.35 0.76 12.80
C ALA A 157 8.76 1.61 13.94
N ALA A 158 8.38 0.97 15.05
CA ALA A 158 7.91 1.65 16.25
C ALA A 158 9.01 2.51 16.87
N ALA A 159 10.19 1.92 17.13
CA ALA A 159 11.34 2.63 17.69
C ALA A 159 11.79 3.81 16.82
N PHE A 160 11.73 3.66 15.50
CA PHE A 160 12.04 4.74 14.58
C PHE A 160 11.10 5.94 14.73
N MET A 161 9.81 5.70 14.99
CA MET A 161 8.79 6.75 15.08
C MET A 161 8.63 7.35 16.49
N GLU A 162 9.25 6.78 17.52
CA GLU A 162 9.21 7.28 18.91
C GLU A 162 9.43 8.79 19.06
N PRO A 163 10.36 9.45 18.33
CA PRO A 163 10.54 10.90 18.46
C PRO A 163 9.33 11.74 18.03
N ARG A 164 8.37 11.16 17.29
CA ARG A 164 7.24 11.88 16.68
C ARG A 164 5.86 11.42 17.13
N ILE A 165 5.75 10.23 17.70
CA ILE A 165 4.46 9.72 18.20
C ILE A 165 4.67 9.09 19.57
N GLU A 166 3.72 9.36 20.47
CA GLU A 166 3.73 8.76 21.81
C GLU A 166 3.38 7.27 21.79
N GLN A 167 2.45 6.89 20.92
CA GLN A 167 1.97 5.52 20.81
C GLN A 167 1.99 5.03 19.37
N TRP A 168 2.62 3.87 19.14
CA TRP A 168 2.51 3.16 17.87
C TRP A 168 1.07 2.69 17.66
N PRO A 169 0.45 2.94 16.49
CA PRO A 169 -0.92 2.55 16.24
C PRO A 169 -1.11 1.04 16.29
N ASP A 170 -2.27 0.58 16.78
CA ASP A 170 -2.66 -0.81 16.66
C ASP A 170 -3.02 -1.13 15.20
N LEU A 171 -2.17 -1.90 14.54
CA LEU A 171 -2.28 -2.18 13.11
C LEU A 171 -2.91 -3.53 12.86
N SER A 172 -3.85 -3.56 11.90
CA SER A 172 -4.44 -4.78 11.35
C SER A 172 -4.16 -4.90 9.86
N VAL A 173 -4.43 -6.08 9.27
CA VAL A 173 -4.37 -6.25 7.82
C VAL A 173 -5.26 -5.24 7.07
N GLY A 174 -6.38 -4.84 7.67
CA GLY A 174 -7.24 -3.78 7.15
C GLY A 174 -6.55 -2.43 7.11
N ALA A 175 -5.79 -2.08 8.16
CA ALA A 175 -4.99 -0.86 8.21
C ALA A 175 -3.88 -0.87 7.16
N ILE A 176 -3.22 -2.01 6.92
CA ILE A 176 -2.19 -2.13 5.87
C ILE A 176 -2.79 -1.96 4.47
N MET A 177 -3.92 -2.62 4.20
CA MET A 177 -4.59 -2.50 2.91
C MET A 177 -5.17 -1.09 2.68
N GLY A 178 -5.57 -0.41 3.75
CA GLY A 178 -6.07 0.97 3.76
C GLY A 178 -5.02 2.03 4.09
N CYS A 179 -3.73 1.69 4.13
CA CYS A 179 -2.72 2.53 4.80
C CYS A 179 -2.66 3.95 4.26
N ALA A 180 -2.83 4.12 2.94
CA ALA A 180 -2.83 5.43 2.28
C ALA A 180 -4.01 6.35 2.66
N LEU A 181 -4.98 5.87 3.45
CA LEU A 181 -6.08 6.66 4.01
C LEU A 181 -5.85 7.04 5.47
N LEU A 182 -4.93 6.40 6.20
CA LEU A 182 -4.74 6.65 7.63
C LEU A 182 -4.31 8.10 7.87
N GLU A 183 -4.96 8.78 8.81
CA GLU A 183 -4.67 10.16 9.19
C GLU A 183 -4.09 10.19 10.60
N PHE A 184 -3.09 11.04 10.80
CA PHE A 184 -2.44 11.27 12.08
C PHE A 184 -2.60 12.75 12.42
N ARG A 185 -2.91 13.04 13.68
CA ARG A 185 -3.30 14.38 14.13
C ARG A 185 -2.22 15.02 14.99
N ASP A 186 -2.14 16.34 14.94
CA ASP A 186 -1.37 17.17 15.86
C ASP A 186 -2.06 17.27 17.23
N GLU A 187 -1.40 17.94 18.19
CA GLU A 187 -1.92 18.17 19.55
C GLU A 187 -3.25 18.95 19.54
N GLU A 188 -3.52 19.74 18.50
CA GLU A 188 -4.77 20.47 18.31
C GLU A 188 -5.86 19.64 17.60
N GLY A 189 -5.59 18.37 17.28
CA GLY A 189 -6.53 17.46 16.62
C GLY A 189 -6.68 17.68 15.12
N ARG A 190 -5.85 18.52 14.49
CA ARG A 190 -5.83 18.73 13.03
C ARG A 190 -4.92 17.70 12.38
N THR A 191 -5.16 17.36 11.11
CA THR A 191 -4.30 16.43 10.40
C THR A 191 -2.91 17.03 10.21
N ASP A 192 -1.88 16.34 10.71
CA ASP A 192 -0.48 16.66 10.43
C ASP A 192 -0.08 15.94 9.13
N ASP A 193 0.11 16.71 8.06
CA ASP A 193 0.44 16.18 6.73
C ASP A 193 1.81 15.51 6.67
N GLY A 194 2.80 16.04 7.38
CA GLY A 194 4.16 15.50 7.45
C GLY A 194 4.19 14.17 8.20
N LEU A 195 3.62 14.15 9.41
CA LEU A 195 3.48 12.95 10.23
C LEU A 195 2.64 11.89 9.51
N THR A 196 1.50 12.30 8.95
CA THR A 196 0.63 11.39 8.20
C THR A 196 1.37 10.77 7.03
N ARG A 197 2.15 11.56 6.29
CA ARG A 197 2.89 11.06 5.15
C ARG A 197 3.98 10.06 5.57
N VAL A 198 4.75 10.35 6.62
CA VAL A 198 5.81 9.44 7.06
C VAL A 198 5.25 8.15 7.65
N MET A 199 4.18 8.21 8.45
CA MET A 199 3.50 7.03 8.97
C MET A 199 3.00 6.12 7.84
N ARG A 200 2.37 6.70 6.81
CA ARG A 200 1.94 5.95 5.62
C ARG A 200 3.11 5.26 4.90
N ILE A 201 4.26 5.94 4.80
CA ILE A 201 5.47 5.37 4.19
C ILE A 201 6.00 4.22 5.06
N VAL A 202 6.25 4.46 6.35
CA VAL A 202 6.82 3.48 7.28
C VAL A 202 5.94 2.24 7.37
N ILE A 203 4.64 2.39 7.61
CA ILE A 203 3.69 1.27 7.73
C ILE A 203 3.68 0.42 6.45
N SER A 204 3.60 1.07 5.28
CA SER A 204 3.45 0.36 4.02
C SER A 204 4.73 -0.33 3.53
N GLU A 205 5.89 0.32 3.72
CA GLU A 205 7.19 -0.27 3.38
C GLU A 205 7.57 -1.39 4.35
N SER A 206 7.30 -1.24 5.65
CA SER A 206 7.50 -2.28 6.67
C SER A 206 6.68 -3.54 6.35
N ALA A 207 5.37 -3.39 6.12
CA ALA A 207 4.51 -4.54 5.79
C ALA A 207 4.95 -5.24 4.50
N PHE A 208 5.35 -4.47 3.47
CA PHE A 208 5.85 -5.06 2.23
C PHE A 208 7.22 -5.73 2.41
N LEU A 209 8.09 -5.21 3.30
CA LEU A 209 9.36 -5.84 3.60
C LEU A 209 9.18 -7.17 4.35
N ILE A 210 8.28 -7.23 5.34
CA ILE A 210 7.89 -8.48 6.02
C ILE A 210 7.43 -9.50 4.97
N TRP A 211 6.52 -9.10 4.07
CA TRP A 211 6.05 -9.95 2.99
C TRP A 211 7.19 -10.47 2.09
N LYS A 212 8.14 -9.61 1.70
CA LYS A 212 9.29 -10.00 0.86
C LYS A 212 10.17 -11.02 1.57
N ILE A 213 10.54 -10.77 2.82
CA ILE A 213 11.41 -11.66 3.59
C ILE A 213 10.72 -13.00 3.83
N ARG A 214 9.42 -12.98 4.15
CA ARG A 214 8.62 -14.21 4.23
C ARG A 214 8.62 -14.98 2.91
N CYS A 215 8.50 -14.31 1.76
CA CYS A 215 8.53 -14.99 0.46
C CYS A 215 9.90 -15.61 0.17
N GLU A 216 10.99 -14.91 0.48
CA GLU A 216 12.36 -15.44 0.36
C GLU A 216 12.54 -16.66 1.25
N ARG A 217 12.19 -16.57 2.54
CA ARG A 217 12.26 -17.70 3.47
C ARG A 217 11.40 -18.88 3.01
N ARG A 218 10.10 -18.67 2.79
CA ARG A 218 9.12 -19.74 2.58
C ARG A 218 9.14 -20.32 1.16
N ILE A 219 9.39 -19.49 0.14
CA ILE A 219 9.24 -19.89 -1.27
C ILE A 219 10.58 -20.06 -1.96
N GLU A 220 11.55 -19.18 -1.73
CA GLU A 220 12.85 -19.26 -2.39
C GLU A 220 13.78 -20.25 -1.70
N HIS A 221 13.78 -20.26 -0.36
CA HIS A 221 14.64 -21.11 0.45
C HIS A 221 13.92 -22.28 1.11
N GLU A 222 12.61 -22.46 0.87
CA GLU A 222 11.83 -23.59 1.41
C GLU A 222 11.96 -23.79 2.94
N ASP A 223 12.08 -22.67 3.68
CA ASP A 223 12.34 -22.62 5.13
C ASP A 223 13.65 -23.24 5.60
N ASP A 224 14.66 -23.29 4.72
CA ASP A 224 16.04 -23.59 5.07
C ASP A 224 16.54 -22.62 6.16
N GLN A 225 16.77 -23.15 7.36
CA GLN A 225 17.18 -22.37 8.53
C GLN A 225 18.56 -21.74 8.37
N GLU A 226 19.45 -22.34 7.57
CA GLU A 226 20.79 -21.80 7.33
C GLU A 226 20.75 -20.55 6.43
N LYS A 227 19.68 -20.40 5.65
CA LYS A 227 19.45 -19.24 4.78
C LYS A 227 18.47 -18.23 5.36
N ALA A 228 17.96 -18.49 6.57
CA ALA A 228 17.08 -17.53 7.25
C ALA A 228 17.87 -16.25 7.57
N PRO A 229 17.34 -15.06 7.25
CA PRO A 229 18.06 -13.82 7.50
C PRO A 229 18.17 -13.57 9.00
N THR A 230 19.35 -13.13 9.43
CA THR A 230 19.60 -12.74 10.82
C THR A 230 18.84 -11.46 11.17
N VAL A 231 18.64 -11.19 12.46
CA VAL A 231 18.01 -9.94 12.94
C VAL A 231 18.81 -8.71 12.47
N ASP A 232 20.13 -8.80 12.41
CA ASP A 232 20.99 -7.73 11.89
C ASP A 232 20.76 -7.48 10.40
N GLU A 233 20.64 -8.54 9.61
CA GLU A 233 20.31 -8.44 8.19
C GLU A 233 18.92 -7.84 7.97
N ILE A 234 17.91 -8.31 8.72
CA ILE A 234 16.55 -7.76 8.69
C ILE A 234 16.58 -6.26 9.00
N THR A 235 17.31 -5.86 10.04
CA THR A 235 17.47 -4.46 10.43
C THR A 235 18.13 -3.65 9.32
N GLY A 236 19.23 -4.14 8.74
CA GLY A 236 19.91 -3.49 7.62
C GLY A 236 19.02 -3.31 6.40
N ARG A 237 18.24 -4.35 6.04
CA ARG A 237 17.26 -4.31 4.95
C ARG A 237 16.16 -3.27 5.21
N TRP A 238 15.71 -3.11 6.45
CA TRP A 238 14.73 -2.11 6.83
C TRP A 238 15.28 -0.68 6.70
N HIS A 239 16.46 -0.40 7.27
CA HIS A 239 17.11 0.90 7.12
C HIS A 239 17.41 1.22 5.66
N ALA A 240 17.86 0.25 4.86
CA ALA A 240 18.09 0.43 3.43
C ALA A 240 16.79 0.81 2.70
N THR A 241 15.66 0.20 3.08
CA THR A 241 14.34 0.50 2.51
C THR A 241 13.93 1.94 2.82
N ILE A 242 14.02 2.38 4.07
CA ILE A 242 13.64 3.75 4.47
C ILE A 242 14.62 4.79 3.91
N ASN A 243 15.93 4.52 3.90
CA ASN A 243 16.93 5.39 3.26
C ASN A 243 16.66 5.55 1.76
N ALA A 244 16.23 4.49 1.07
CA ALA A 244 15.81 4.59 -0.33
C ALA A 244 14.58 5.51 -0.49
N ARG A 245 13.64 5.51 0.47
CA ARG A 245 12.50 6.44 0.47
C ARG A 245 12.91 7.89 0.64
N ILE A 246 13.79 8.17 1.60
CA ILE A 246 14.36 9.51 1.82
C ILE A 246 15.07 9.98 0.56
N SER A 247 15.95 9.14 -0.01
CA SER A 247 16.64 9.45 -1.26
C SER A 247 15.65 9.75 -2.39
N HIS A 248 14.61 8.94 -2.55
CA HIS A 248 13.58 9.16 -3.57
C HIS A 248 12.89 10.53 -3.38
N ASP A 249 12.48 10.85 -2.17
CA ASP A 249 11.83 12.12 -1.86
C ASP A 249 12.74 13.32 -2.20
N ARG A 250 14.01 13.26 -1.83
CA ARG A 250 15.02 14.28 -2.20
C ARG A 250 15.12 14.46 -3.71
N HIS A 251 15.11 13.36 -4.47
CA HIS A 251 15.18 13.47 -5.92
C HIS A 251 13.93 14.13 -6.48
N LEU A 252 12.74 13.79 -5.96
CA LEU A 252 11.47 14.31 -6.44
C LEU A 252 11.23 15.79 -6.15
N THR A 253 11.97 16.43 -5.24
CA THR A 253 11.87 17.88 -5.03
C THR A 253 12.50 18.71 -6.15
N ASN A 254 13.23 18.09 -7.09
CA ASN A 254 13.89 18.79 -8.18
C ASN A 254 12.89 19.46 -9.15
N LYS A 255 12.59 20.75 -8.89
CA LYS A 255 11.67 21.59 -9.69
C LYS A 255 12.13 21.75 -11.14
N ARG A 256 13.44 21.71 -11.43
CA ARG A 256 13.95 21.80 -12.80
C ARG A 256 13.58 20.57 -13.63
N ARG A 257 13.66 19.37 -13.02
CA ARG A 257 13.35 18.10 -13.68
C ARG A 257 11.85 17.82 -13.72
N TYR A 258 11.14 18.04 -12.62
CA TYR A 258 9.75 17.59 -12.46
C TYR A 258 8.71 18.72 -12.58
N LYS A 259 9.13 19.99 -12.67
CA LYS A 259 8.25 21.17 -12.83
C LYS A 259 7.13 21.14 -11.79
N ARG A 260 5.87 21.27 -12.22
CA ARG A 260 4.66 21.22 -11.37
C ARG A 260 4.40 19.85 -10.72
N LYS A 261 5.16 18.82 -11.05
CA LYS A 261 5.07 17.48 -10.43
C LYS A 261 6.14 17.24 -9.36
N ALA A 262 7.04 18.20 -9.15
CA ALA A 262 8.02 18.11 -8.08
C ALA A 262 7.29 18.01 -6.73
N LEU A 263 7.86 17.23 -5.81
CA LEU A 263 7.44 17.30 -4.42
C LEU A 263 7.81 18.66 -3.84
N ASP A 264 6.96 19.14 -2.95
CA ASP A 264 7.27 20.33 -2.19
C ASP A 264 8.42 20.07 -1.21
N GLU A 265 9.33 21.04 -1.07
CA GLU A 265 10.50 20.87 -0.20
C GLU A 265 10.09 20.88 1.27
N ASP A 266 9.15 21.73 1.67
CA ASP A 266 8.69 21.86 3.05
C ASP A 266 7.96 20.58 3.48
N LEU A 267 7.10 20.03 2.64
CA LEU A 267 6.46 18.73 2.91
C LEU A 267 7.48 17.60 3.13
N VAL A 268 8.60 17.59 2.39
CA VAL A 268 9.66 16.58 2.57
C VAL A 268 10.42 16.81 3.88
N LEU A 269 10.68 18.07 4.26
CA LEU A 269 11.30 18.40 5.54
C LEU A 269 10.39 17.99 6.71
N GLU A 270 9.10 18.33 6.65
CA GLU A 270 8.07 17.96 7.62
C GLU A 270 7.86 16.44 7.70
N THR A 271 7.97 15.71 6.57
CA THR A 271 7.86 14.24 6.58
C THR A 271 8.95 13.62 7.46
N TRP A 272 10.20 14.06 7.31
CA TRP A 272 11.35 13.41 7.93
C TRP A 272 11.93 14.21 9.11
N GLU A 273 11.17 15.17 9.62
CA GLU A 273 11.52 15.94 10.82
C GLU A 273 11.78 15.00 12.00
N ASP A 274 12.80 15.29 12.82
CA ASP A 274 13.20 14.54 14.01
C ASP A 274 13.52 13.03 13.86
N LEU A 275 13.50 12.50 12.64
CA LEU A 275 13.72 11.08 12.34
C LEU A 275 15.09 10.77 11.74
N LEU A 276 15.88 11.79 11.41
CA LEU A 276 17.13 11.64 10.67
C LEU A 276 18.35 11.88 11.55
N GLU A 277 19.36 11.05 11.39
CA GLU A 277 20.71 11.36 11.89
C GLU A 277 21.32 12.42 10.96
N LYS A 278 21.59 13.61 11.53
CA LYS A 278 22.14 14.77 10.81
C LYS A 278 23.57 15.05 11.30
N PRO A 279 24.54 15.30 10.40
CA PRO A 279 25.84 15.82 10.78
C PRO A 279 25.73 17.14 11.58
N GLU A 280 26.66 17.38 12.50
CA GLU A 280 26.76 18.67 13.21
C GLU A 280 26.84 19.84 12.20
N GLY A 281 26.04 20.90 12.42
CA GLY A 281 26.04 22.10 11.58
C GLY A 281 25.25 21.99 10.26
N LEU A 282 24.45 20.93 10.07
CA LEU A 282 23.59 20.81 8.90
C LEU A 282 22.47 21.87 8.92
N PRO A 283 22.19 22.58 7.81
CA PRO A 283 21.08 23.52 7.76
C PRO A 283 19.73 22.82 7.87
N ARG A 284 18.70 23.58 8.31
CA ARG A 284 17.32 23.07 8.43
C ARG A 284 16.83 22.41 7.15
N ASN A 285 17.12 23.02 5.99
CA ASN A 285 16.88 22.39 4.69
C ASN A 285 18.07 21.50 4.31
N TRP A 286 17.93 20.21 4.58
CA TRP A 286 18.97 19.21 4.36
C TRP A 286 18.90 18.51 3.00
N ILE A 287 17.87 18.79 2.17
CA ILE A 287 17.54 18.04 0.94
C ILE A 287 18.72 17.93 -0.03
N ARG A 288 19.53 18.99 -0.11
CA ARG A 288 20.69 19.08 -1.02
C ARG A 288 22.00 18.64 -0.40
N HIS A 289 22.01 18.27 0.88
CA HIS A 289 23.22 17.92 1.61
C HIS A 289 23.44 16.40 1.67
N PRO A 290 24.65 15.89 1.40
CA PRO A 290 24.96 14.47 1.58
C PRO A 290 24.98 14.08 3.06
N GLY A 291 24.93 12.78 3.36
CA GLY A 291 25.13 12.26 4.73
C GLY A 291 23.91 12.29 5.65
N VAL A 292 22.70 12.46 5.11
CA VAL A 292 21.44 12.38 5.87
C VAL A 292 20.84 11.00 5.68
N LEU A 293 20.83 10.20 6.75
CA LEU A 293 20.43 8.80 6.73
C LEU A 293 19.56 8.48 7.95
N VAL A 294 18.85 7.36 7.86
CA VAL A 294 18.36 6.61 9.01
C VAL A 294 19.37 5.51 9.29
N GLY A 295 20.25 5.73 10.25
CA GLY A 295 21.41 4.88 10.54
C GLY A 295 21.30 4.19 11.91
N ARG A 296 22.03 3.08 12.07
CA ARG A 296 22.43 2.57 13.39
C ARG A 296 23.60 3.45 13.82
N GLY A 297 23.36 4.37 14.75
CA GLY A 297 24.34 5.30 15.33
C GLY A 297 25.79 4.97 15.01
N THR A 298 26.30 5.51 13.91
CA THR A 298 27.73 5.48 13.63
C THR A 298 28.34 6.71 14.27
N THR A 299 28.35 6.80 15.60
CA THR A 299 29.36 7.61 16.28
C THR A 299 30.70 6.94 16.00
N ARG A 300 31.26 7.24 14.83
CA ARG A 300 32.66 6.93 14.52
C ARG A 300 33.48 7.66 15.58
N PRO A 301 34.30 6.98 16.40
CA PRO A 301 35.16 7.68 17.35
C PRO A 301 36.00 8.70 16.58
N ARG A 302 36.02 9.96 17.04
CA ARG A 302 36.91 10.98 16.47
C ARG A 302 38.35 10.49 16.66
N GLY A 303 39.08 10.31 15.56
CA GLY A 303 40.53 10.13 15.58
C GLY A 303 41.06 8.96 14.77
N ARG A 304 41.36 9.20 13.50
CA ARG A 304 42.62 8.76 12.87
C ARG A 304 42.81 9.51 11.57
N GLU A 305 43.56 10.60 11.68
CA GLU A 305 44.27 11.18 10.54
C GLU A 305 45.24 10.13 9.99
N ARG A 306 45.17 9.91 8.67
CA ARG A 306 46.30 9.55 7.82
C ARG A 306 46.07 10.18 6.46
#